data_AF-A0A0J5Q6H4-F1
#
_entry.id   AF-A0A0J5Q6H4-F1
#
_cell.length_a   1.000
_cell.length_b   1.000
_cell.length_c   1.000
_cell.angle_alpha   90.00
_cell.angle_beta   90.00
_cell.angle_gamma   90.00
#
_symmetry.space_group_name_H-M   'P 1'
#
loop_
_entity.id
_entity.type
_entity.pdbx_description
1 polymer ?
#
loop_
_entity_poly.entity_id
_entity_poly.type
_entity_poly.pdbx_seq_one_letter_code
_entity_poly.pdbx_strand_id
1 'polypeptide(L)' 'EWPVVSAPMAETLTGASRAAVQRNLAWMETRGLIREVTGQGRYRMWRATN' A
#
# COMPACT_ATOMS: atom_id res chain seq x y z
N GLU A 1 -10.47 -10.30 -9.09
CA GLU A 1 -9.88 -8.95 -9.09
C GLU A 1 -9.29 -8.69 -7.71
N TRP A 2 -8.00 -8.37 -7.60
CA TRP A 2 -7.38 -8.15 -6.27
C TRP A 2 -7.79 -6.78 -5.73
N PRO A 3 -8.20 -6.67 -4.45
CA PRO A 3 -8.62 -5.40 -3.87
C PRO A 3 -7.46 -4.39 -3.82
N VAL A 4 -7.77 -3.12 -4.08
CA VAL A 4 -6.85 -1.99 -3.84
C VAL A 4 -6.86 -1.63 -2.37
N VAL A 5 -5.69 -1.33 -1.82
CA VAL A 5 -5.51 -0.99 -0.40
C VAL A 5 -4.86 0.39 -0.25
N SER A 6 -5.33 1.16 0.73
CA SER A 6 -4.71 2.42 1.15
C SER A 6 -3.94 2.23 2.46
N ALA A 7 -3.00 3.13 2.76
CA ALA A 7 -2.25 3.09 4.03
C ALA A 7 -3.16 3.05 5.29
N PRO A 8 -4.22 3.89 5.44
CA PRO A 8 -5.14 3.77 6.58
C PRO A 8 -5.89 2.44 6.64
N MET A 9 -6.28 1.89 5.49
CA MET A 9 -6.96 0.59 5.45
C MET A 9 -6.02 -0.54 5.88
N ALA A 10 -4.78 -0.54 5.42
CA ALA A 10 -3.77 -1.50 5.85
C ALA A 10 -3.40 -1.37 7.33
N GLU A 11 -3.39 -0.16 7.89
CA GLU A 11 -3.24 0.08 9.34
C GLU A 11 -4.37 -0.61 10.13
N THR A 12 -5.64 -0.40 9.75
CA THR A 12 -6.78 -1.06 10.41
C THR A 12 -6.77 -2.58 10.25
N LEU A 13 -6.44 -3.09 9.06
CA LEU A 13 -6.47 -4.52 8.77
C LEU A 13 -5.34 -5.31 9.44
N THR A 14 -4.17 -4.68 9.61
CA THR A 14 -2.97 -5.36 10.15
C THR A 14 -2.71 -5.07 11.62
N GLY A 15 -3.32 -4.02 12.18
CA GLY A 15 -3.03 -3.53 13.53
C GLY A 15 -1.64 -2.90 13.67
N ALA A 16 -0.90 -2.73 12.57
CA ALA A 16 0.40 -2.07 12.56
C ALA A 16 0.23 -0.55 12.50
N SER A 17 1.20 0.20 13.05
CA SER A 17 1.18 1.66 12.97
C SER A 17 1.23 2.14 11.52
N ARG A 18 0.57 3.29 11.23
CA ARG A 18 0.59 3.91 9.90
C ARG A 18 1.99 4.05 9.30
N ALA A 19 2.97 4.44 10.13
CA ALA A 19 4.36 4.61 9.68
C ALA A 19 5.00 3.28 9.27
N ALA A 20 4.74 2.20 10.01
CA ALA A 20 5.21 0.86 9.66
C ALA A 20 4.56 0.37 8.35
N VAL A 21 3.26 0.59 8.20
CA VAL A 21 2.51 0.25 6.97
C VAL A 21 3.08 1.01 5.77
N GLN A 22 3.28 2.32 5.86
CA GLN A 22 3.84 3.12 4.78
C GLN A 22 5.25 2.67 4.37
N ARG A 23 6.11 2.37 5.34
CA ARG A 23 7.45 1.83 5.07
C ARG A 23 7.38 0.48 4.37
N ASN A 24 6.52 -0.41 4.84
CA ASN A 24 6.35 -1.74 4.25
C ASN A 24 5.80 -1.67 2.82
N LEU A 25 4.81 -0.79 2.57
CA LEU A 25 4.28 -0.56 1.23
C LEU A 25 5.35 -0.03 0.28
N ALA A 26 6.18 0.94 0.72
CA ALA A 26 7.30 1.44 -0.09
C ALA A 26 8.33 0.33 -0.41
N TRP A 27 8.63 -0.55 0.53
CA TRP A 27 9.49 -1.71 0.31
C TRP A 27 8.86 -2.73 -0.65
N MET A 28 7.58 -3.03 -0.50
CA MET A 28 6.85 -3.93 -1.38
C MET A 28 6.77 -3.38 -2.81
N GLU A 29 6.59 -2.08 -2.97
CA GLU A 29 6.58 -1.39 -4.26
C GLU A 29 7.95 -1.42 -4.92
N THR A 30 9.01 -1.13 -4.17
CA THR A 30 10.40 -1.24 -4.66
C THR A 30 10.75 -2.66 -5.10
N ARG A 31 10.20 -3.67 -4.41
CA ARG A 31 10.37 -5.09 -4.75
C ARG A 31 9.44 -5.57 -5.87
N GLY A 32 8.58 -4.71 -6.41
CA GLY A 32 7.64 -5.04 -7.47
C GLY A 32 6.45 -5.89 -7.04
N LEU A 33 6.24 -6.11 -5.74
CA LEU A 33 5.13 -6.91 -5.20
C LEU A 33 3.79 -6.18 -5.29
N ILE A 34 3.84 -4.86 -5.23
CA ILE A 34 2.67 -3.98 -5.37
C ILE A 34 3.00 -2.82 -6.30
N ARG A 35 1.97 -2.21 -6.89
CA ARG A 35 2.08 -0.99 -7.71
C ARG A 35 1.13 0.08 -7.20
N GLU A 36 1.58 1.33 -7.13
CA GLU A 36 0.67 2.46 -6.96
C GLU A 36 -0.27 2.58 -8.18
N VAL A 37 -1.55 2.79 -7.93
CA VAL A 37 -2.58 2.95 -8.99
C VAL A 37 -3.12 4.37 -9.12
N THR A 38 -2.90 5.24 -8.13
CA THR A 38 -3.51 6.57 -8.03
C THR A 38 -2.71 7.69 -8.68
N GLY A 39 -1.38 7.61 -8.72
CA GLY A 39 -0.51 8.64 -9.31
C GLY A 39 -0.62 10.03 -8.67
N GLN A 40 -1.34 10.17 -7.55
CA GLN A 40 -1.60 11.44 -6.87
C GLN A 40 -1.07 11.35 -5.43
N GLY A 41 0.11 11.93 -5.20
CA GLY A 41 0.97 11.60 -4.05
C GLY A 41 0.36 11.66 -2.64
N ARG A 42 -0.74 12.39 -2.41
CA ARG A 42 -1.41 12.47 -1.09
C ARG A 42 -2.32 11.28 -0.78
N TYR A 43 -3.05 10.76 -1.77
CA TYR A 43 -3.98 9.64 -1.60
C TYR A 43 -3.51 8.48 -2.43
N ARG A 44 -2.55 7.73 -1.88
CA ARG A 44 -1.96 6.59 -2.55
C ARG A 44 -2.77 5.32 -2.31
N MET A 45 -3.09 4.62 -3.38
CA MET A 45 -3.62 3.25 -3.32
C MET A 45 -2.68 2.32 -4.07
N TRP A 46 -2.55 1.11 -3.53
CA TRP A 46 -1.71 0.07 -4.10
C TRP A 46 -2.53 -1.16 -4.46
N ARG A 47 -2.07 -1.87 -5.49
CA ARG A 47 -2.59 -3.17 -5.91
C ARG A 47 -1.45 -4.18 -5.98
N ALA A 48 -1.70 -5.44 -5.64
CA ALA A 48 -0.75 -6.51 -5.87
C ALA A 48 -0.41 -6.64 -7.36
N THR A 49 0.88 -6.78 -7.66
CA THR A 49 1.35 -7.15 -9.00
C THR A 49 1.08 -8.64 -9.20
N ASN A 50 0.42 -8.99 -10.30
CA ASN A 50 0.10 -10.38 -10.64
C ASN A 50 1.25 -11.03 -11.41
#